data_AF-A0A1J5KET9-F1
#
_entry.id   AF-A0A1J5KET9-F1
#
_cell.length_a   1.000
_cell.length_b   1.000
_cell.length_c   1.000
_cell.angle_alpha   90.00
_cell.angle_beta   90.00
_cell.angle_gamma   90.00
#
_symmetry.space_group_name_H-M   'P 1'
#
loop_
_entity.id
_entity.type
_entity.pdbx_description
1 polymer ?
#
loop_
_entity_poly.entity_id
_entity_poly.type
_entity_poly.pdbx_seq_one_letter_code
_entity_poly.pdbx_strand_id
1 'polypeptide(L)'
;MYKLLILLCFCSISIFAAQRHEKADAFIIKAHPRYYKVLSPVKVKKKTGLIVQNKTLVKIVGKVKDSNDKTIDIISIEAGKVHAIEFRFKKSQQYYFIPISPPFQRIELKLGEKSYEVPSQR
;
A
#
# COMPACT_ATOMS: atom_id res chain seq x y z
N MET A 1 4.30 -48.80 -19.24
CA MET A 1 4.49 -47.50 -19.95
C MET A 1 3.56 -46.37 -19.48
N TYR A 2 2.54 -46.61 -18.65
CA TYR A 2 1.63 -45.58 -18.12
C TYR A 2 2.20 -44.77 -16.94
N LYS A 3 3.17 -45.32 -16.19
CA LYS A 3 3.84 -44.63 -15.08
C LYS A 3 4.62 -43.38 -15.50
N LEU A 4 5.20 -43.36 -16.72
CA LEU A 4 5.93 -42.20 -17.25
C LEU A 4 4.97 -41.08 -17.72
N LEU A 5 3.79 -41.46 -18.22
CA LEU A 5 2.77 -40.53 -18.70
C LEU A 5 2.09 -39.76 -17.55
N ILE A 6 1.88 -40.43 -16.41
CA ILE A 6 1.29 -39.83 -15.20
C ILE A 6 2.25 -38.81 -14.56
N LEU A 7 3.56 -39.08 -14.59
CA LEU A 7 4.57 -38.17 -14.06
C LEU A 7 4.68 -36.87 -14.89
N LEU A 8 4.53 -36.97 -16.22
CA LEU A 8 4.55 -35.80 -17.11
C LEU A 8 3.31 -34.91 -16.93
N CYS A 9 2.17 -35.51 -16.58
CA CYS A 9 0.92 -34.77 -16.36
C CYS A 9 0.90 -34.02 -15.02
N PHE A 10 1.65 -34.49 -14.01
CA PHE A 10 1.75 -33.78 -12.73
C PHE A 10 2.65 -32.53 -12.79
N CYS A 11 3.58 -32.45 -13.75
CA CYS A 11 4.54 -31.36 -13.84
C CYS A 11 4.00 -30.10 -14.54
N SER A 12 2.92 -30.22 -15.32
CA SER A 12 2.30 -29.10 -16.05
C SER A 12 1.35 -28.26 -15.18
N ILE A 13 0.88 -28.77 -14.04
CA ILE A 13 -0.06 -28.06 -13.16
C ILE A 13 0.67 -27.01 -12.29
N SER A 14 1.98 -27.15 -12.07
CA SER A 14 2.76 -26.27 -11.19
C SER A 14 3.12 -24.91 -11.80
N ILE A 15 2.99 -24.74 -13.13
CA ILE A 15 3.46 -23.51 -13.81
C ILE A 15 2.42 -22.38 -13.70
N PHE A 16 1.14 -22.67 -13.48
CA PHE A 16 0.08 -21.66 -13.41
C PHE A 16 -0.08 -20.98 -12.02
N ALA A 17 0.62 -21.45 -10.99
CA ALA A 17 0.57 -20.85 -9.66
C ALA A 17 1.51 -19.63 -9.51
N ALA A 18 2.39 -19.39 -10.48
CA ALA A 18 3.29 -18.26 -10.44
C ALA A 18 2.55 -16.98 -10.88
N GLN A 19 2.46 -16.02 -9.95
CA GLN A 19 2.20 -14.59 -10.20
C GLN A 19 0.75 -14.09 -10.15
N ARG A 20 0.01 -14.39 -9.07
CA ARG A 20 -1.14 -13.53 -8.69
C ARG A 20 -0.63 -12.27 -7.98
N HIS A 21 -0.30 -11.24 -8.76
CA HIS A 21 0.06 -9.92 -8.23
C HIS A 21 -1.21 -9.15 -7.85
N GLU A 22 -1.32 -8.70 -6.59
CA GLU A 22 -2.40 -7.81 -6.12
C GLU A 22 -2.33 -6.48 -6.89
N LYS A 23 -3.18 -6.31 -7.92
CA LYS A 23 -3.37 -5.02 -8.58
C LYS A 23 -4.23 -4.14 -7.68
N ALA A 24 -3.65 -3.12 -7.07
CA ALA A 24 -4.39 -2.13 -6.31
C ALA A 24 -4.91 -1.02 -7.23
N ASP A 25 -6.19 -0.64 -7.07
CA ASP A 25 -6.82 0.54 -7.69
C ASP A 25 -6.68 1.80 -6.79
N ALA A 26 -6.03 1.65 -5.63
CA ALA A 26 -5.81 2.68 -4.61
C ALA A 26 -4.37 2.61 -4.10
N PHE A 27 -3.87 3.69 -3.49
CA PHE A 27 -2.66 3.60 -2.67
C PHE A 27 -2.96 2.78 -1.43
N ILE A 28 -2.11 1.80 -1.11
CA ILE A 28 -2.24 1.00 0.11
C ILE A 28 -0.99 1.20 0.95
N ILE A 29 -1.14 1.86 2.10
CA ILE A 29 -0.10 1.99 3.11
C ILE A 29 -0.30 0.90 4.16
N LYS A 30 0.72 0.08 4.39
CA LYS A 30 0.76 -0.92 5.46
C LYS A 30 1.77 -0.45 6.50
N ALA A 31 1.28 -0.07 7.68
CA ALA A 31 2.10 0.38 8.79
C ALA A 31 2.62 -0.83 9.59
N HIS A 32 3.93 -1.03 9.61
CA HIS A 32 4.61 -2.03 10.43
C HIS A 32 5.37 -1.35 11.57
N PRO A 33 5.75 -2.08 12.63
CA PRO A 33 6.41 -1.48 13.80
C PRO A 33 7.71 -0.70 13.49
N ARG A 34 8.42 -1.05 12.42
CA ARG A 34 9.73 -0.43 12.07
C ARG A 34 9.76 0.24 10.69
N TYR A 35 8.72 0.08 9.90
CA TYR A 35 8.68 0.60 8.53
C TYR A 35 7.25 0.72 8.04
N TYR A 36 7.06 1.48 6.97
CA TYR A 36 5.81 1.52 6.22
C TYR A 36 6.05 0.90 4.85
N LYS A 37 5.13 0.04 4.41
CA LYS A 37 5.12 -0.47 3.04
C LYS A 37 4.02 0.22 2.25
N VAL A 38 4.34 0.76 1.09
CA VAL A 38 3.37 1.41 0.22
C VAL A 38 3.23 0.60 -1.05
N LEU A 39 1.99 0.31 -1.44
CA LEU A 39 1.63 -0.25 -2.73
C LEU A 39 0.96 0.88 -3.53
N SER A 40 1.52 1.19 -4.70
CA SER A 40 0.93 2.24 -5.54
C SER A 40 -0.05 1.64 -6.53
N PRO A 41 -1.08 2.40 -6.92
CA PRO A 41 -2.07 1.91 -7.85
C PRO A 41 -1.47 1.74 -9.26
N VAL A 42 -1.86 0.67 -9.95
CA VAL A 42 -1.42 0.42 -11.34
C VAL A 42 -2.07 1.42 -12.30
N LYS A 43 -3.29 1.86 -11.98
CA LYS A 43 -4.05 2.84 -12.75
C LYS A 43 -4.60 3.92 -11.83
N VAL A 44 -4.39 5.17 -12.20
CA VAL A 44 -4.90 6.33 -11.45
C VAL A 44 -6.19 6.83 -12.10
N LYS A 45 -7.29 6.82 -11.33
CA LYS A 45 -8.57 7.43 -11.71
C LYS A 45 -8.68 8.83 -11.09
N LYS A 46 -9.58 9.68 -11.60
CA LYS A 46 -9.81 11.05 -11.04
C LYS A 46 -10.13 11.03 -9.55
N LYS A 47 -10.83 9.99 -9.09
CA LYS A 47 -10.96 9.63 -7.66
C LYS A 47 -10.06 8.43 -7.44
N THR A 48 -9.00 8.59 -6.66
CA THR A 48 -8.11 7.49 -6.27
C THR A 48 -8.17 7.40 -4.76
N GLY A 49 -8.32 6.18 -4.25
CA GLY A 49 -8.37 5.93 -2.82
C GLY A 49 -6.97 5.89 -2.19
N LEU A 50 -6.92 6.19 -0.89
CA LEU A 50 -5.83 5.82 0.00
C LEU A 50 -6.40 4.90 1.07
N ILE A 51 -5.82 3.72 1.19
CA ILE A 51 -6.13 2.72 2.21
C ILE A 51 -4.92 2.64 3.14
N VAL A 52 -5.13 2.86 4.43
CA VAL A 52 -4.10 2.74 5.45
C VAL A 52 -4.45 1.58 6.36
N GLN A 53 -3.58 0.57 6.39
CA GLN A 53 -3.69 -0.63 7.21
C GLN A 53 -2.72 -0.51 8.38
N ASN A 54 -3.26 -0.47 9.60
CA ASN A 54 -2.45 -0.48 10.81
C ASN A 54 -2.12 -1.93 11.19
N LYS A 55 -0.90 -2.38 10.85
CA LYS A 55 -0.40 -3.71 11.26
C LYS A 55 0.48 -3.65 12.51
N THR A 56 0.41 -2.55 13.25
CA THR A 56 1.10 -2.39 14.52
C THR A 56 0.18 -2.76 15.69
N LEU A 57 0.73 -2.77 16.91
CA LEU A 57 0.00 -3.04 18.14
C LEU A 57 -0.58 -1.78 18.79
N VAL A 58 -0.32 -0.60 18.22
CA VAL A 58 -0.75 0.69 18.78
C VAL A 58 -1.61 1.44 17.78
N LYS A 59 -2.43 2.36 18.29
CA LYS A 59 -3.21 3.27 17.45
C LYS A 59 -2.28 4.17 16.62
N ILE A 60 -2.65 4.40 15.36
CA ILE A 60 -1.97 5.33 14.46
C ILE A 60 -2.87 6.53 14.20
N VAL A 61 -2.34 7.73 14.40
CA VAL A 61 -2.94 9.00 14.00
C VAL A 61 -2.04 9.65 12.96
N GLY A 62 -2.60 10.10 11.84
CA GLY A 62 -1.83 10.72 10.78
C GLY A 62 -2.63 11.71 9.95
N LYS A 63 -1.91 12.53 9.17
CA LYS A 63 -2.49 13.49 8.22
C LYS A 63 -2.19 13.06 6.81
N VAL A 64 -3.15 13.32 5.92
CA VAL A 64 -2.96 13.23 4.48
C VAL A 64 -2.88 14.65 3.95
N LYS A 65 -1.79 14.97 3.23
CA LYS A 65 -1.54 16.31 2.71
C LYS A 65 -1.18 16.29 1.22
N ASP A 66 -1.43 17.39 0.53
CA ASP A 66 -0.91 17.63 -0.81
C ASP A 66 0.46 18.35 -0.80
N SER A 67 1.01 18.60 -1.98
CA SER A 67 2.27 19.32 -2.17
C SER A 67 2.26 20.77 -1.66
N ASN A 68 1.09 21.36 -1.45
CA ASN A 68 0.92 22.72 -0.96
C ASN A 68 0.66 22.75 0.56
N ASP A 69 0.95 21.64 1.25
CA ASP A 69 0.71 21.42 2.68
C ASP A 69 -0.76 21.51 3.10
N LYS A 70 -1.70 21.53 2.14
CA LYS A 70 -3.13 21.51 2.44
C LYS A 70 -3.50 20.15 3.00
N THR A 71 -4.18 20.15 4.15
CA THR A 71 -4.69 18.91 4.76
C THR A 71 -5.91 18.44 3.98
N ILE A 72 -5.83 17.21 3.48
CA ILE A 72 -6.91 16.51 2.79
C ILE A 72 -7.78 15.80 3.82
N ASP A 73 -7.14 15.08 4.75
CA ASP A 73 -7.83 14.35 5.80
C ASP A 73 -6.93 14.10 7.03
N ILE A 74 -7.55 13.83 8.17
CA ILE A 74 -6.91 13.40 9.41
C ILE A 74 -7.47 12.03 9.76
N ILE A 75 -6.61 11.01 9.78
CA ILE A 75 -7.02 9.63 9.99
C ILE A 75 -6.55 9.15 11.36
N SER A 76 -7.40 8.35 12.01
CA SER A 76 -7.15 7.72 13.30
C SER A 76 -7.53 6.24 13.18
N ILE A 77 -6.56 5.35 13.34
CA ILE A 77 -6.68 3.93 13.00
C ILE A 77 -6.22 3.10 14.19
N GLU A 78 -7.16 2.37 14.80
CA GLU A 78 -6.83 1.43 15.88
C GLU A 78 -5.92 0.29 15.41
N ALA A 79 -5.26 -0.37 16.36
CA ALA A 79 -4.38 -1.51 16.08
C ALA A 79 -5.11 -2.61 15.30
N GLY A 80 -4.49 -3.14 14.25
CA GLY A 80 -5.07 -4.17 13.39
C GLY A 80 -6.21 -3.72 12.48
N LYS A 81 -6.60 -2.43 12.50
CA LYS A 81 -7.70 -1.90 11.68
C LYS A 81 -7.22 -1.28 10.37
N VAL A 82 -8.19 -1.04 9.49
CA VAL A 82 -8.00 -0.42 8.18
C VAL A 82 -8.87 0.82 8.10
N HIS A 83 -8.34 1.87 7.50
CA HIS A 83 -9.09 3.08 7.17
C HIS A 83 -8.90 3.41 5.70
N ALA A 84 -9.97 3.78 5.02
CA ALA A 84 -9.96 4.09 3.59
C ALA A 84 -10.59 5.46 3.36
N ILE A 85 -9.92 6.27 2.56
CA ILE A 85 -10.39 7.59 2.15
C ILE A 85 -10.32 7.69 0.63
N GLU A 86 -11.21 8.48 0.04
CA GLU A 86 -11.14 8.82 -1.38
C GLU A 86 -10.87 10.32 -1.53
N PHE A 87 -9.96 10.67 -2.42
CA PHE A 87 -9.71 12.07 -2.75
C PHE A 87 -9.44 12.25 -4.25
N ARG A 88 -9.55 13.50 -4.69
CA ARG A 88 -9.23 13.85 -6.08
C ARG A 88 -7.73 13.84 -6.28
N PHE A 89 -7.23 12.76 -6.85
CA PHE A 89 -5.81 12.61 -7.16
C PHE A 89 -5.48 13.32 -8.47
N LYS A 90 -4.51 14.24 -8.43
CA LYS A 90 -3.96 14.90 -9.62
C LYS A 90 -2.56 14.37 -9.89
N LYS A 91 -2.32 13.84 -11.09
CA LYS A 91 -1.00 13.31 -11.50
C LYS A 91 0.13 14.34 -11.44
N SER A 92 -0.19 15.62 -11.55
CA SER A 92 0.77 16.72 -11.48
C SER A 92 1.09 17.15 -10.04
N GLN A 93 0.50 16.52 -9.02
CA GLN A 93 0.69 16.86 -7.62
C GLN A 93 1.24 15.66 -6.86
N GLN A 94 2.09 15.95 -5.87
CA GLN A 94 2.53 14.97 -4.89
C GLN A 94 1.57 14.97 -3.71
N TYR A 95 1.46 13.79 -3.09
CA TYR A 95 0.64 13.57 -1.92
C TYR A 95 1.46 12.85 -0.87
N TYR A 96 1.15 13.12 0.39
CA TYR A 96 1.92 12.64 1.52
C TYR A 96 1.00 12.11 2.61
N PHE A 97 1.42 10.99 3.21
CA PHE A 97 0.89 10.54 4.48
C PHE A 97 1.93 10.84 5.57
N ILE A 98 1.50 11.49 6.65
CA ILE A 98 2.36 11.94 7.75
C ILE A 98 1.84 11.33 9.04
N PRO A 99 2.47 10.26 9.56
CA PRO A 99 2.17 9.73 10.88
C PRO A 99 2.54 10.74 11.97
N ILE A 100 1.57 11.09 12.81
CA ILE A 100 1.71 12.04 13.93
C ILE A 100 1.94 11.28 15.23
N SER A 101 1.23 10.16 15.41
CA SER A 101 1.36 9.31 16.60
C SER A 101 1.17 7.84 16.22
N PRO A 102 2.17 6.97 16.44
CA PRO A 102 3.55 7.31 16.75
C PRO A 102 4.17 8.22 15.66
N PRO A 103 5.04 9.18 16.01
CA PRO A 103 5.71 10.02 15.02
C PRO A 103 6.56 9.18 14.07
N PHE A 104 6.52 9.53 12.79
CA PHE A 104 7.34 8.89 11.77
C PHE A 104 7.71 9.90 10.68
N GLN A 105 8.69 9.55 9.84
CA GLN A 105 9.00 10.37 8.68
C GLN A 105 7.81 10.48 7.71
N ARG A 106 7.80 11.55 6.91
CA ARG A 106 6.83 11.75 5.84
C ARG A 106 6.91 10.61 4.82
N ILE A 107 5.76 10.05 4.47
CA ILE A 107 5.62 9.00 3.46
C ILE A 107 5.04 9.65 2.20
N GLU A 108 5.88 9.82 1.18
CA GLU A 108 5.43 10.26 -0.15
C GLU A 108 4.63 9.14 -0.83
N LEU A 109 3.53 9.50 -1.50
CA LEU A 109 2.71 8.61 -2.33
C LEU A 109 3.21 8.64 -3.77
N LYS A 110 4.19 7.79 -4.09
CA LYS A 110 4.86 7.77 -5.40
C LYS A 110 4.04 6.99 -6.41
N LEU A 111 3.62 7.66 -7.49
CA LEU A 111 3.01 6.99 -8.62
C LEU A 111 4.04 6.25 -9.48
N GLY A 112 3.64 5.12 -10.06
CA GLY A 112 4.48 4.35 -10.98
C GLY A 112 5.38 3.31 -10.30
N GLU A 113 5.64 3.45 -9.01
CA GLU A 113 6.29 2.41 -8.21
C GLU A 113 5.35 1.22 -7.98
N LYS A 114 5.81 -0.03 -8.10
CA LYS A 114 4.97 -1.20 -7.77
C LYS A 114 4.71 -1.27 -6.26
N SER A 115 5.80 -1.22 -5.50
CA SER A 115 5.78 -1.23 -4.04
C SER A 115 7.12 -0.75 -3.52
N TYR A 116 7.13 -0.03 -2.41
CA TYR A 116 8.35 0.42 -1.75
C TYR A 116 8.19 0.42 -0.23
N GLU A 117 9.32 0.39 0.46
CA GLU A 117 9.40 0.43 1.91
C GLU A 117 10.04 1.73 2.37
N VAL A 118 9.48 2.28 3.45
CA VAL A 118 9.94 3.50 4.10
C VAL A 118 10.39 3.09 5.50
N PRO A 119 11.71 2.93 5.74
CA PRO A 119 12.24 2.53 7.03
C PRO A 119 12.13 3.67 8.04
N SER A 120 12.18 3.35 9.34
CA SER A 120 12.38 4.35 10.38
C SER A 120 13.74 5.03 10.20
N GLN A 121 13.80 6.35 10.38
CA GLN A 121 15.08 7.03 10.55
C GLN A 121 15.75 6.47 11.81
N ARG A 122 17.03 6.11 11.70
CA ARG A 122 17.85 5.68 12.84
C ARG A 122 18.22 6.87 13.72
#